data_AF-A0A7V8Z185-F1
#
_entry.id   AF-A0A7V8Z185-F1
#
_cell.length_a   1.000
_cell.length_b   1.000
_cell.length_c   1.000
_cell.angle_alpha   90.00
_cell.angle_beta   90.00
_cell.angle_gamma   90.00
#
_symmetry.space_group_name_H-M   'P 1'
#
loop_
_entity.id
_entity.type
_entity.pdbx_description
1 polymer ?
#
loop_
_entity_poly.entity_id
_entity_poly.type
_entity_poly.pdbx_seq_one_letter_code
_entity_poly.pdbx_strand_id
1 'polypeptide(L)'
;MASKKKVSASVEPVQGYVEGVAKSLVDRIYGPNGLPWGTRLTELEDVILAVRQTLTEEMLKQALQRQAQTNSDRPEPYRGCPGCQGPVEPRPDPEPRNVQTRVGEAEWDEPNEYCRKCRQAFFPSEQESGD
;
A
#
# COMPACT_ATOMS: atom_id res chain seq x y z
N MET A 1 11.78 -5.49 18.22
CA MET A 1 10.90 -6.67 18.36
C MET A 1 9.40 -6.36 18.49
N ALA A 2 8.96 -5.11 18.71
CA ALA A 2 7.54 -4.76 18.78
C ALA A 2 6.78 -4.79 17.43
N SER A 3 7.48 -4.52 16.31
CA SER A 3 6.87 -4.42 14.98
C SER A 3 6.40 -5.78 14.41
N LYS A 4 7.12 -6.89 14.70
CA LYS A 4 6.73 -8.26 14.29
C LYS A 4 5.40 -8.72 14.92
N LYS A 5 5.09 -8.26 16.13
CA LYS A 5 3.90 -8.69 16.91
C LYS A 5 2.61 -7.99 16.46
N LYS A 6 2.72 -6.79 15.88
CA LYS A 6 1.56 -6.06 15.31
C LYS A 6 1.14 -6.63 13.95
N VAL A 7 2.11 -6.98 13.10
CA VAL A 7 1.83 -7.55 11.78
C VAL A 7 1.09 -8.87 11.88
N SER A 8 1.45 -9.75 12.83
CA SER A 8 0.75 -11.04 13.00
C SER A 8 -0.73 -10.87 13.37
N ALA A 9 -1.04 -9.93 14.28
CA ALA A 9 -2.42 -9.68 14.70
C ALA A 9 -3.32 -9.12 13.58
N SER A 10 -2.76 -8.36 12.64
CA SER A 10 -3.50 -7.84 11.49
C SER A 10 -3.70 -8.87 10.37
N VAL A 11 -2.91 -9.95 10.35
CA VAL A 11 -2.96 -11.00 9.32
C VAL A 11 -3.85 -12.16 9.74
N GLU A 12 -3.97 -12.45 11.03
CA GLU A 12 -4.85 -13.49 11.58
C GLU A 12 -6.28 -13.49 10.98
N PRO A 13 -6.97 -12.34 10.82
CA PRO A 13 -8.34 -12.34 10.28
C PRO A 13 -8.44 -12.75 8.81
N VAL A 14 -7.35 -12.65 8.04
CA VAL A 14 -7.34 -12.91 6.59
C VAL A 14 -6.65 -14.21 6.21
N GLN A 15 -6.09 -14.95 7.18
CA GLN A 15 -5.26 -16.12 6.91
C GLN A 15 -5.97 -17.17 6.04
N GLY A 16 -7.20 -17.57 6.41
CA GLY A 16 -7.95 -18.58 5.62
C GLY A 16 -8.28 -18.11 4.20
N TYR A 17 -8.48 -16.80 4.00
CA TYR A 17 -8.66 -16.23 2.66
C TYR A 17 -7.37 -16.31 1.85
N VAL A 18 -6.23 -15.98 2.46
CA VAL A 18 -4.91 -16.07 1.82
C VAL A 18 -4.60 -17.52 1.43
N GLU A 19 -4.92 -18.50 2.28
CA GLU A 19 -4.77 -19.93 1.96
C GLU A 19 -5.61 -20.34 0.74
N GLY A 20 -6.86 -19.88 0.65
CA GLY A 20 -7.72 -20.11 -0.51
C GLY A 20 -7.20 -19.46 -1.79
N VAL A 21 -6.71 -18.22 -1.71
CA VAL A 21 -6.08 -17.52 -2.84
C VAL A 21 -4.81 -18.23 -3.27
N ALA A 22 -3.96 -18.65 -2.33
CA ALA A 22 -2.73 -19.38 -2.62
C ALA A 22 -3.02 -20.69 -3.34
N LYS A 23 -4.01 -21.47 -2.88
CA LYS A 23 -4.47 -22.68 -3.57
C LYS A 23 -4.91 -22.38 -5.01
N SER A 24 -5.76 -21.36 -5.19
CA SER A 24 -6.25 -20.95 -6.51
C SER A 24 -5.13 -20.52 -7.45
N LEU A 25 -4.12 -19.79 -6.95
CA LEU A 25 -2.96 -19.38 -7.74
C LEU A 25 -2.09 -20.57 -8.14
N VAL A 26 -1.80 -21.48 -7.22
CA VAL A 26 -1.04 -22.72 -7.52
C VAL A 26 -1.76 -23.57 -8.55
N ASP A 27 -3.08 -23.76 -8.39
CA ASP A 27 -3.91 -24.52 -9.34
C ASP A 27 -3.92 -23.87 -10.73
N ARG A 28 -3.90 -22.54 -10.82
CA ARG A 28 -3.85 -21.81 -12.10
C ARG A 28 -2.49 -21.86 -12.79
N ILE A 29 -1.39 -21.84 -12.01
CA ILE A 29 -0.03 -21.83 -12.54
C ILE A 29 0.40 -23.23 -12.98
N TYR A 30 0.11 -24.24 -12.17
CA TYR A 30 0.62 -25.61 -12.38
C TYR A 30 -0.47 -26.62 -12.77
N GLY A 31 -1.74 -26.24 -12.70
CA GLY A 31 -2.85 -27.14 -12.98
C GLY A 31 -3.11 -28.14 -11.84
N PRO A 32 -4.11 -29.01 -12.00
CA PRO A 32 -4.51 -29.98 -10.97
C PRO A 32 -3.46 -31.06 -10.69
N ASN A 33 -2.49 -31.24 -11.60
CA ASN A 33 -1.42 -32.21 -11.47
C ASN A 33 -0.19 -31.65 -10.72
N GLY A 34 -0.20 -30.36 -10.37
CA GLY A 34 0.89 -29.70 -9.66
C GLY A 34 2.13 -29.49 -10.52
N LEU A 35 3.25 -29.21 -9.86
CA LEU A 35 4.51 -28.92 -10.54
C LEU A 35 4.97 -30.08 -11.43
N PRO A 36 5.49 -29.81 -12.64
CA PRO A 36 6.11 -30.84 -13.47
C PRO A 36 7.27 -31.52 -12.75
N TRP A 37 7.39 -32.84 -12.93
CA TRP A 37 8.53 -33.61 -12.43
C TRP A 37 9.84 -33.07 -13.01
N GLY A 38 10.85 -32.90 -12.14
CA GLY A 38 12.16 -32.36 -12.51
C GLY A 38 12.29 -30.84 -12.37
N THR A 39 11.21 -30.12 -12.02
CA THR A 39 11.29 -28.69 -11.71
C THR A 39 12.22 -28.46 -10.52
N ARG A 40 13.19 -27.54 -10.66
CA ARG A 40 14.12 -27.22 -9.59
C ARG A 40 13.43 -26.38 -8.52
N LEU A 41 13.88 -26.49 -7.27
CA LEU A 41 13.34 -25.68 -6.18
C LEU A 41 13.51 -24.17 -6.45
N THR A 42 14.62 -23.77 -7.08
CA THR A 42 14.86 -22.38 -7.47
C THR A 42 13.85 -21.86 -8.49
N GLU A 43 13.43 -22.70 -9.45
CA GLU A 43 12.45 -22.32 -10.46
C GLU A 43 11.06 -22.15 -9.85
N LEU A 44 10.69 -23.03 -8.91
CA LEU A 44 9.49 -22.84 -8.09
C LEU A 44 9.58 -21.53 -7.30
N GLU A 45 10.70 -21.30 -6.62
CA GLU A 45 10.89 -20.10 -5.80
C GLU A 45 10.79 -18.82 -6.63
N ASP A 46 11.42 -18.75 -7.81
CA ASP A 46 11.36 -17.60 -8.72
C ASP A 46 9.91 -17.26 -9.10
N VAL A 47 9.11 -18.28 -9.43
CA VAL A 47 7.69 -18.09 -9.75
C VAL A 47 6.91 -17.57 -8.54
N ILE A 48 7.11 -18.16 -7.35
CA ILE A 48 6.41 -17.73 -6.13
C ILE A 48 6.83 -16.30 -5.73
N LEU A 49 8.10 -15.93 -5.92
CA LEU A 49 8.59 -14.57 -5.68
C LEU A 49 7.94 -13.56 -6.63
N ALA A 50 7.83 -13.88 -7.92
CA ALA A 50 7.15 -13.03 -8.90
C ALA A 50 5.66 -12.83 -8.56
N VAL A 51 4.96 -13.91 -8.16
CA VAL A 51 3.56 -13.83 -7.70
C VAL A 51 3.45 -12.97 -6.44
N ARG A 52 4.35 -13.17 -5.47
CA ARG A 52 4.38 -12.38 -4.23
C ARG A 52 4.57 -10.90 -4.52
N GLN A 53 5.52 -10.55 -5.40
CA GLN A 53 5.76 -9.16 -5.77
C GLN A 53 4.51 -8.54 -6.38
N THR A 54 3.96 -9.17 -7.42
CA THR A 54 2.74 -8.69 -8.10
C THR A 54 1.57 -8.49 -7.13
N LEU A 55 1.30 -9.48 -6.28
CA LEU A 55 0.22 -9.39 -5.30
C LEU A 55 0.46 -8.24 -4.32
N THR A 56 1.70 -8.05 -3.89
CA THR A 56 2.03 -7.02 -2.91
C THR A 56 1.90 -5.62 -3.51
N GLU A 57 2.39 -5.40 -4.73
CA GLU A 57 2.28 -4.14 -5.45
C GLU A 57 0.80 -3.76 -5.67
N GLU A 58 -0.05 -4.71 -6.07
CA GLU A 58 -1.49 -4.49 -6.25
C GLU A 58 -2.21 -4.19 -4.92
N MET A 59 -1.87 -4.89 -3.84
CA MET A 59 -2.42 -4.58 -2.52
C MET A 59 -2.04 -3.18 -2.06
N LEU A 60 -0.78 -2.77 -2.31
CA LEU A 60 -0.27 -1.46 -1.94
C LEU A 60 -0.97 -0.35 -2.72
N LYS A 61 -1.05 -0.50 -4.05
CA LYS A 61 -1.77 0.42 -4.94
C LYS A 61 -3.20 0.64 -4.47
N GLN A 62 -3.93 -0.44 -4.18
CA GLN A 62 -5.31 -0.34 -3.70
C GLN A 62 -5.41 0.32 -2.32
N ALA A 63 -4.48 0.04 -1.41
CA ALA A 63 -4.48 0.67 -0.09
C ALA A 63 -4.22 2.18 -0.16
N LEU A 64 -3.23 2.60 -0.97
CA LEU A 64 -2.88 4.01 -1.19
C LEU A 64 -4.01 4.75 -1.91
N GLN A 65 -4.62 4.13 -2.93
CA GLN A 65 -5.76 4.71 -3.64
C GLN A 65 -6.96 4.92 -2.70
N ARG A 66 -7.27 3.96 -1.83
CA ARG A 66 -8.34 4.12 -0.83
C ARG A 66 -8.04 5.23 0.16
N GLN A 67 -6.80 5.31 0.64
CA GLN A 67 -6.37 6.40 1.52
C GLN A 67 -6.59 7.76 0.83
N ALA A 68 -6.14 7.90 -0.42
CA ALA A 68 -6.30 9.12 -1.21
C ALA A 68 -7.78 9.52 -1.37
N GLN A 69 -8.65 8.55 -1.68
CA GLN A 69 -10.10 8.77 -1.82
C GLN A 69 -10.78 9.21 -0.52
N THR A 70 -10.24 8.80 0.63
CA THR A 70 -10.76 9.16 1.97
C THR A 70 -10.14 10.42 2.57
N ASN A 71 -9.41 11.23 1.79
CA ASN A 71 -8.72 12.42 2.31
C ASN A 71 -9.69 13.42 3.00
N SER A 72 -10.93 13.53 2.53
CA SER A 72 -11.96 14.37 3.16
C SER A 72 -12.41 13.85 4.55
N ASP A 73 -12.28 12.54 4.78
CA ASP A 73 -12.82 11.84 5.95
C ASP A 73 -11.76 11.63 7.04
N ARG A 74 -10.61 12.28 6.91
CA ARG A 74 -9.50 12.20 7.89
C ARG A 74 -10.00 12.46 9.31
N PRO A 75 -9.43 11.81 10.33
CA PRO A 75 -9.68 12.16 11.73
C PRO A 75 -9.30 13.61 12.04
N GLU A 76 -10.01 14.28 12.96
CA GLU A 76 -9.80 15.67 13.38
C GLU A 76 -8.33 16.11 13.52
N PRO A 77 -7.42 15.35 14.17
CA PRO A 77 -6.02 15.74 14.32
C PRO A 77 -5.27 15.94 13.00
N TYR A 78 -5.78 15.38 11.91
CA TYR A 78 -5.12 15.33 10.61
C TYR A 78 -5.83 16.20 9.54
N ARG A 79 -6.88 16.95 9.93
CA ARG A 79 -7.63 17.84 9.01
C ARG A 79 -7.03 19.24 8.89
N GLY A 80 -6.16 19.64 9.81
CA GLY A 80 -5.55 20.97 9.86
C GLY A 80 -4.15 21.00 9.26
N CYS A 81 -3.62 22.22 9.03
CA CYS A 81 -2.22 22.40 8.66
C CYS A 81 -1.30 21.85 9.76
N PRO A 82 -0.27 21.04 9.45
CA PRO A 82 0.62 20.48 10.47
C PRO A 82 1.39 21.57 11.26
N GLY A 83 1.70 22.70 10.62
CA GLY A 83 2.41 23.81 11.26
C GLY A 83 1.55 24.71 12.15
N CYS A 84 0.29 24.97 11.81
CA CYS A 84 -0.54 25.94 12.54
C CYS A 84 -1.96 25.47 12.93
N GLN A 85 -2.32 24.23 12.60
CA GLN A 85 -3.64 23.61 12.80
C GLN A 85 -4.81 24.41 12.21
N GLY A 86 -4.52 25.31 11.27
CA GLY A 86 -5.50 26.15 10.61
C GLY A 86 -6.20 25.44 9.47
N PRO A 87 -7.26 26.06 8.89
CA PRO A 87 -7.94 25.53 7.72
C PRO A 87 -6.99 25.41 6.52
N VAL A 88 -7.25 24.41 5.70
CA VAL A 88 -6.45 24.03 4.53
C VAL A 88 -7.36 23.87 3.32
N GLU A 89 -6.81 24.10 2.14
CA GLU A 89 -7.55 24.00 0.88
C GLU A 89 -7.00 22.81 0.08
N PRO A 90 -7.86 21.88 -0.36
CA PRO A 90 -7.42 20.81 -1.25
C PRO A 90 -6.99 21.42 -2.58
N ARG A 91 -5.88 20.92 -3.14
CA ARG A 91 -5.51 21.25 -4.51
C ARG A 91 -6.25 20.32 -5.48
N PRO A 92 -6.59 20.82 -6.67
CA PRO A 92 -7.41 20.09 -7.63
C PRO A 92 -6.71 18.85 -8.20
N ASP A 93 -5.38 18.89 -8.33
CA ASP A 93 -4.60 17.84 -8.94
C ASP A 93 -3.78 17.09 -7.87
N PRO A 94 -4.05 15.79 -7.66
CA PRO A 94 -3.15 14.91 -6.92
C PRO A 94 -1.77 14.91 -7.57
N GLU A 95 -0.73 14.75 -6.76
CA GLU A 95 0.62 14.63 -7.29
C GLU A 95 0.98 13.14 -7.40
N PRO A 96 1.18 12.60 -8.63
CA PRO A 96 1.53 11.20 -8.80
C PRO A 96 2.96 10.96 -8.30
N ARG A 97 3.11 10.02 -7.36
CA ARG A 97 4.38 9.64 -6.76
C ARG A 97 4.58 8.13 -6.84
N ASN A 98 5.75 7.71 -7.30
CA ASN A 98 6.17 6.31 -7.19
C ASN A 98 6.78 6.09 -5.81
N VAL A 99 6.09 5.33 -4.96
CA VAL A 99 6.60 4.98 -3.63
C VAL A 99 7.38 3.67 -3.68
N GLN A 100 8.63 3.72 -3.23
CA GLN A 100 9.46 2.53 -3.06
C GLN A 100 9.19 1.88 -1.70
N THR A 101 8.96 0.58 -1.72
CA THR A 101 8.73 -0.19 -0.50
C THR A 101 9.66 -1.38 -0.41
N ARG A 102 9.67 -2.05 0.74
CA ARG A 102 10.49 -3.25 0.98
C ARG A 102 10.16 -4.43 0.05
N VAL A 103 9.08 -4.34 -0.71
CA VAL A 103 8.43 -5.47 -1.39
C VAL A 103 7.96 -5.12 -2.81
N GLY A 104 8.39 -3.96 -3.34
CA GLY A 104 8.03 -3.49 -4.68
C GLY A 104 7.77 -1.99 -4.70
N GLU A 105 7.24 -1.51 -5.82
CA GLU A 105 6.88 -0.11 -6.03
C GLU A 105 5.36 0.03 -6.21
N ALA A 106 4.81 1.20 -5.88
CA ALA A 106 3.43 1.52 -6.17
C ALA A 106 3.30 2.97 -6.62
N GLU A 107 2.44 3.20 -7.61
CA GLU A 107 2.03 4.54 -8.01
C GLU A 107 0.95 5.05 -7.05
N TRP A 108 1.11 6.29 -6.60
CA TRP A 108 0.20 6.93 -5.67
C TRP A 108 -0.16 8.32 -6.16
N ASP A 109 -1.42 8.50 -6.53
CA ASP A 109 -2.04 9.82 -6.74
C ASP A 109 -2.27 10.48 -5.38
N GLU A 110 -1.22 11.09 -4.82
CA GLU A 110 -1.23 11.56 -3.46
C GLU A 110 -1.96 12.90 -3.34
N PRO A 111 -2.99 13.01 -2.47
CA PRO A 111 -3.64 14.28 -2.21
C PRO A 111 -2.66 15.26 -1.59
N ASN A 112 -2.75 16.52 -2.00
CA ASN A 112 -1.96 17.58 -1.42
C ASN A 112 -2.85 18.78 -1.09
N GLU A 113 -2.47 19.52 -0.05
CA GLU A 113 -3.25 20.60 0.50
C GLU A 113 -2.39 21.83 0.74
N TYR A 114 -3.02 23.00 0.72
CA TYR A 114 -2.35 24.27 0.89
C TYR A 114 -2.88 25.02 2.10
N CYS A 115 -1.97 25.49 2.94
CA CYS A 115 -2.31 26.40 4.04
C CYS A 115 -2.01 27.85 3.66
N ARG A 116 -3.03 28.70 3.58
CA ARG A 116 -2.83 30.13 3.29
C ARG A 116 -2.10 30.90 4.40
N LYS A 117 -2.26 30.49 5.65
CA LYS A 117 -1.62 31.13 6.81
C LYS A 117 -0.12 30.86 6.84
N CYS A 118 0.27 29.60 6.66
CA CYS A 118 1.67 29.18 6.63
C CYS A 118 2.32 29.33 5.24
N ARG A 119 1.52 29.58 4.20
CA ARG A 119 1.93 29.73 2.78
C ARG A 119 2.74 28.54 2.27
N GLN A 120 2.30 27.34 2.62
CA GLN A 120 2.99 26.09 2.29
C GLN A 120 1.99 25.04 1.81
N ALA A 121 2.44 24.22 0.87
CA ALA A 121 1.79 22.99 0.50
C ALA A 121 2.32 21.85 1.38
N PHE A 122 1.50 20.82 1.59
CA PHE A 122 1.89 19.63 2.32
C PHE A 122 1.05 18.43 1.87
N PHE A 123 1.56 17.23 2.16
CA PHE A 123 0.85 15.99 1.95
C PHE A 123 0.20 15.55 3.28
N PRO A 124 -1.13 15.39 3.35
CA PRO A 124 -1.83 14.93 4.54
C PRO A 124 -1.34 13.60 5.14
N SER A 125 -0.73 12.76 4.33
CA SER A 125 -0.13 11.46 4.67
C SER A 125 1.15 11.58 5.50
N GLU A 126 2.02 12.54 5.20
CA GLU A 126 3.34 12.71 5.83
C GLU A 126 3.26 13.54 7.12
N GLN A 127 2.19 14.34 7.30
CA GLN A 127 2.00 15.25 8.44
C GLN A 127 3.17 16.24 8.64
N GLU A 128 3.96 16.45 7.60
CA GLU A 128 5.09 17.37 7.52
C GLU A 128 4.95 18.19 6.23
N SER A 129 5.47 19.42 6.24
CA SER A 129 5.56 20.22 5.01
C SER A 129 6.66 19.68 4.12
N GLY A 130 6.42 19.62 2.80
CA GLY A 130 7.50 19.40 1.84
C GLY A 130 8.45 20.60 1.86
N ASP A 131 9.76 20.33 1.78
CA ASP A 131 10.81 21.35 1.62
C ASP A 131 10.73 22.05 0.25
#